data_AF-A0A2Z6MCJ6-F1
#
_entry.id   AF-A0A2Z6MCJ6-F1
#
_cell.length_a   1.000
_cell.length_b   1.000
_cell.length_c   1.000
_cell.angle_alpha   90.00
_cell.angle_beta   90.00
_cell.angle_gamma   90.00
#
_symmetry.space_group_name_H-M   'P 1'
#
loop_
_entity.id
_entity.type
_entity.pdbx_description
1 polymer ?
#
loop_
_entity_poly.entity_id
_entity_poly.type
_entity_poly.pdbx_seq_one_letter_code
_entity_poly.pdbx_strand_id
1 'polypeptide(L)' 'MRSHVCNLLNTLSPKERRVIRLRFGIEDGYEKSLSEIGKVLGVCKERVRQLESRGLKKLKQSLVSQQLDAYVDLVV' A
#
# COMPACT_ATOMS: atom_id res chain seq x y z
N MET A 1 -7.18 9.73 -10.95
CA MET A 1 -6.32 9.40 -9.77
C MET A 1 -6.49 7.96 -9.27
N ARG A 2 -7.70 7.43 -9.04
CA ARG A 2 -7.90 6.03 -8.55
C ARG A 2 -7.33 4.93 -9.47
N SER A 3 -7.37 5.10 -10.80
CA SER A 3 -6.90 4.08 -11.76
C SER A 3 -5.39 3.83 -11.71
N HIS A 4 -4.60 4.85 -11.39
CA HIS A 4 -3.13 4.73 -11.30
C HIS A 4 -2.74 3.89 -10.08
N VAL A 5 -3.49 4.06 -8.98
CA VAL A 5 -3.30 3.28 -7.75
C VAL A 5 -3.60 1.80 -8.01
N CYS A 6 -4.66 1.45 -8.74
CA CYS A 6 -4.92 0.05 -9.10
C CYS A 6 -3.79 -0.59 -9.92
N ASN A 7 -3.22 0.12 -10.89
CA ASN A 7 -2.09 -0.39 -11.68
C ASN A 7 -0.82 -0.56 -10.82
N LEU A 8 -0.54 0.40 -9.96
CA LEU A 8 0.56 0.36 -8.99
C LEU A 8 0.39 -0.80 -7.99
N LEU A 9 -0.83 -1.05 -7.52
CA LEU A 9 -1.15 -2.14 -6.62
C LEU A 9 -0.91 -3.53 -7.26
N ASN A 10 -0.94 -3.65 -8.59
CA ASN A 10 -0.67 -4.92 -9.27
C ASN A 10 0.81 -5.35 -9.16
N THR A 11 1.74 -4.42 -8.92
CA THR A 11 3.17 -4.76 -8.73
C THR A 11 3.47 -5.34 -7.34
N LEU A 12 2.53 -5.20 -6.41
CA LEU A 12 2.63 -5.73 -5.05
C LEU A 12 2.23 -7.19 -4.96
N SER A 13 2.81 -7.92 -3.99
CA SER A 13 2.35 -9.26 -3.64
C SER A 13 0.93 -9.22 -3.05
N PRO A 14 0.12 -10.29 -3.15
CA PRO A 14 -1.27 -10.29 -2.69
C PRO A 14 -1.47 -9.81 -1.24
N LYS A 15 -0.55 -10.20 -0.33
CA LYS A 15 -0.57 -9.77 1.07
C LYS A 15 -0.26 -8.28 1.25
N GLU A 16 0.74 -7.76 0.54
CA GLU A 16 1.11 -6.34 0.56
C GLU A 16 -0.03 -5.49 -0.03
N ARG A 17 -0.57 -5.92 -1.17
CA ARG A 17 -1.71 -5.30 -1.83
C ARG A 17 -2.92 -5.20 -0.90
N ARG A 18 -3.23 -6.29 -0.18
CA ARG A 18 -4.36 -6.31 0.76
C ARG A 18 -4.15 -5.33 1.92
N VAL A 19 -2.94 -5.26 2.49
CA VAL A 19 -2.60 -4.28 3.54
C VAL A 19 -2.79 -2.85 3.02
N ILE A 20 -2.23 -2.51 1.86
CA ILE A 20 -2.34 -1.17 1.27
C ILE A 20 -3.81 -0.82 0.94
N ARG A 21 -4.59 -1.75 0.36
CA ARG A 21 -6.01 -1.52 0.07
C ARG A 21 -6.84 -1.21 1.31
N LEU A 22 -6.62 -1.96 2.39
CA LEU A 22 -7.31 -1.73 3.67
C LEU A 22 -6.84 -0.45 4.35
N ARG A 23 -5.54 -0.12 4.24
CA ARG A 23 -4.95 1.07 4.85
C ARG A 23 -5.53 2.35 4.26
N PHE A 24 -5.62 2.43 2.94
CA PHE A 24 -6.09 3.61 2.21
C PHE A 24 -7.59 3.56 1.87
N GLY A 25 -8.34 2.60 2.41
CA GLY A 25 -9.79 2.48 2.16
C GLY A 25 -10.14 2.29 0.67
N ILE A 26 -9.27 1.70 -0.13
CA ILE A 26 -9.48 1.55 -1.58
C ILE A 26 -10.57 0.50 -1.87
N GLU A 27 -10.73 -0.47 -0.96
CA GLU A 27 -11.72 -1.55 -1.11
C GLU A 27 -13.10 -1.15 -0.57
N ASP A 28 -13.17 -0.60 0.65
CA ASP A 28 -14.43 -0.33 1.35
C ASP A 28 -14.74 1.16 1.54
N GLY A 29 -13.86 2.07 1.09
CA GLY A 29 -13.97 3.52 1.34
C GLY A 29 -13.50 3.96 2.73
N TYR A 30 -13.14 3.03 3.62
CA TYR A 30 -12.71 3.32 4.99
C TYR A 30 -11.26 2.91 5.24
N GLU A 31 -10.45 3.87 5.68
CA GLU A 31 -9.08 3.67 6.13
C GLU A 31 -9.06 2.85 7.43
N LYS A 32 -8.20 1.82 7.49
CA LYS A 32 -8.05 0.97 8.67
C LYS A 32 -6.69 1.19 9.34
N SER A 33 -6.67 1.12 10.66
CA SER A 33 -5.41 1.16 11.42
C SER A 33 -4.60 -0.12 11.24
N LEU A 34 -3.28 -0.07 11.45
CA LEU A 34 -2.41 -1.26 11.41
C LEU A 34 -2.89 -2.37 12.34
N SER A 35 -3.47 -2.00 13.49
CA SER A 35 -4.02 -2.94 14.46
C SER A 35 -5.29 -3.63 13.93
N GLU A 36 -6.21 -2.89 13.30
CA GLU A 36 -7.42 -3.44 12.70
C GLU A 36 -7.10 -4.33 11.51
N ILE A 37 -6.17 -3.90 10.65
CA ILE A 37 -5.69 -4.70 9.53
C ILE A 37 -5.04 -5.99 10.04
N GLY A 38 -4.29 -5.92 11.15
CA GLY A 38 -3.69 -7.09 11.79
C GLY A 38 -4.74 -8.08 12.26
N LYS A 39 -5.83 -7.60 12.87
CA LYS A 39 -6.98 -8.44 13.26
C LYS A 39 -7.64 -9.10 12.06
N VAL A 40 -7.87 -8.37 10.97
CA VAL A 40 -8.49 -8.90 9.73
C VAL A 40 -7.62 -9.94 9.05
N LEU A 41 -6.29 -9.75 9.05
CA LEU A 41 -5.33 -10.63 8.38
C LEU A 41 -4.80 -11.75 9.29
N GLY A 42 -5.19 -11.80 10.56
CA GLY A 42 -4.68 -12.78 11.53
C GLY A 42 -3.18 -12.64 11.80
N VAL A 43 -2.63 -11.41 11.75
CA VAL A 43 -1.20 -11.14 11.97
C VAL A 43 -0.98 -10.02 12.98
N CYS A 44 0.20 -10.00 13.61
CA CYS A 44 0.58 -8.95 14.53
C CYS A 44 0.68 -7.58 13.84
N LYS A 45 0.43 -6.50 14.60
CA LYS A 45 0.57 -5.10 14.15
C LYS A 45 1.91 -4.83 13.45
N GLU A 46 3.02 -5.32 14.03
CA GLU A 46 4.35 -5.13 13.44
C GLU A 46 4.50 -5.85 12.10
N ARG A 47 3.84 -7.01 11.94
CA ARG A 47 3.84 -7.71 10.66
C ARG A 47 3.11 -6.91 9.58
N VAL A 48 2.01 -6.24 9.93
CA VAL A 48 1.32 -5.31 9.02
C VAL A 48 2.21 -4.14 8.66
N ARG A 49 2.90 -3.54 9.63
CA ARG A 49 3.87 -2.44 9.41
C ARG A 49 4.96 -2.85 8.42
N GLN A 50 5.55 -4.03 8.60
CA GLN A 50 6.55 -4.56 7.67
C GLN A 50 6.00 -4.74 6.25
N LEU A 51 4.78 -5.27 6.10
CA LEU A 51 4.13 -5.44 4.80
C LEU A 51 3.80 -4.09 4.14
N GLU A 52 3.34 -3.11 4.92
CA GLU A 52 3.10 -1.74 4.47
C GLU A 52 4.40 -1.10 3.98
N SER A 53 5.47 -1.09 4.78
CA SER A 53 6.76 -0.52 4.39
C SER A 53 7.34 -1.20 3.14
N ARG A 54 7.25 -2.54 3.04
CA ARG A 54 7.67 -3.26 1.83
C ARG A 54 6.83 -2.88 0.62
N GLY A 55 5.52 -2.74 0.80
CA GLY A 55 4.60 -2.31 -0.24
C GLY A 55 4.96 -0.90 -0.74
N LEU A 56 5.04 0.07 0.16
CA LEU A 56 5.40 1.45 -0.17
C LEU A 56 6.76 1.56 -0.87
N LYS A 57 7.77 0.77 -0.45
CA LYS A 57 9.07 0.73 -1.11
C LYS A 57 8.97 0.25 -2.56
N LYS A 58 8.22 -0.82 -2.83
CA LYS A 58 7.98 -1.32 -4.19
C LYS A 58 7.19 -0.34 -5.04
N LEU A 59 6.19 0.32 -4.45
CA LEU A 59 5.41 1.36 -5.12
C LEU A 59 6.30 2.54 -5.53
N LYS A 60 7.17 3.02 -4.62
CA LYS A 60 8.14 4.07 -4.91
C LYS A 60 9.09 3.68 -6.04
N GLN A 61 9.59 2.44 -6.03
CA GLN A 61 10.43 1.93 -7.12
C GLN A 61 9.70 1.88 -8.47
N SER A 62 8.45 1.39 -8.50
CA SER A 62 7.64 1.40 -9.73
C SER A 62 7.33 2.81 -10.24
N LEU A 63 7.08 3.77 -9.36
CA LEU A 63 6.86 5.18 -9.72
C LEU A 63 8.11 5.80 -10.35
N VAL A 64 9.28 5.59 -9.74
CA VAL A 64 10.58 6.05 -10.26
C VAL A 64 10.89 5.40 -11.62
N SER A 65 10.67 4.09 -11.76
CA SER A 65 10.89 3.39 -13.03
C SER A 65 9.94 3.85 -14.16
N GLN A 66 8.78 4.41 -13.83
CA GLN A 66 7.83 4.97 -14.79
C GLN A 66 8.10 6.46 -15.11
N GLN A 67 9.26 7.02 -14.70
CA GLN A 67 9.62 8.44 -14.85
C GLN A 67 8.55 9.39 -14.27
N LEU A 68 7.87 8.97 -13.20
CA LEU A 68 6.95 9.81 -12.44
C LEU A 68 7.68 10.43 -11.24
N ASP A 69 8.85 11.02 -11.48
CA ASP A 69 9.64 11.73 -10.45
C ASP A 69 8.84 12.84 -9.77
N ALA A 70 7.89 13.45 -10.49
CA ALA A 70 7.04 14.52 -9.98
C ALA A 70 6.11 14.13 -8.82
N TYR A 71 5.90 12.83 -8.53
CA TYR A 71 5.03 12.38 -7.44
C TYR A 71 5.78 11.90 -6.20
N VAL A 72 7.12 11.84 -6.26
CA VAL A 72 7.95 11.30 -5.19
C VAL A 72 8.03 12.25 -3.98
N ASP A 73 7.89 13.56 -4.21
CA ASP A 73 7.90 14.59 -3.15
C ASP A 73 6.58 14.70 -2.37
N LEU A 74 5.48 14.16 -2.88
CA LEU A 74 4.16 14.28 -2.23
C LEU A 74 3.94 13.24 -1.12
N VAL A 75 4.92 12.36 -0.88
CA VAL A 75 4.85 11.25 0.08
C VAL A 75 5.93 11.37 1.16
N VAL A 76 6.66 12.50 1.22
CA VAL A 76 7.64 12.82 2.29
C VAL A 76 7.01 13.70 3.35
#